data_AF-A0A933IP14-F1
#
_entry.id   AF-A0A933IP14-F1
#
_cell.length_a   1.000
_cell.length_b   1.000
_cell.length_c   1.000
_cell.angle_alpha   90.00
_cell.angle_beta   90.00
_cell.angle_gamma   90.00
#
_symmetry.space_group_name_H-M   'P 1'
#
loop_
_entity.id
_entity.type
_entity.pdbx_description
1 polymer ?
#
loop_
_entity_poly.entity_id
_entity_poly.type
_entity_poly.pdbx_seq_one_letter_code
_entity_poly.pdbx_strand_id
1 'polypeptide(L)'
;MIRVVGVIFLAGAVLLVVYAEGLHWIALWNLSPLALAGLAIFRSPGIGRLSWSAVVFAAVVTLVIVLIHAAWLFDWGGTRTESSTAGLIFLFSPICAVLLGAVGLAGVKIAGRAGKGNTARQASSAVAQKRSGSSTQK
;
A
#
# COMPACT_ATOMS: atom_id res chain seq x y z
N MET A 1 -11.30 -12.38 5.53
CA MET A 1 -11.71 -11.90 4.18
C MET A 1 -10.68 -10.98 3.54
N ILE A 2 -10.34 -9.82 4.12
CA ILE A 2 -9.36 -8.87 3.52
C ILE A 2 -8.02 -9.52 3.14
N ARG A 3 -7.43 -10.36 4.01
CA ARG A 3 -6.19 -11.09 3.68
C ARG A 3 -6.35 -12.00 2.46
N VAL A 4 -7.45 -12.73 2.37
CA VAL A 4 -7.71 -13.66 1.25
C VAL A 4 -7.87 -12.88 -0.06
N VAL A 5 -8.66 -11.81 -0.03
CA VAL A 5 -8.84 -10.93 -1.20
C VAL A 5 -7.50 -10.32 -1.63
N GLY A 6 -6.72 -9.82 -0.67
CA GLY A 6 -5.38 -9.27 -0.93
C GLY A 6 -4.43 -10.30 -1.53
N VAL A 7 -4.44 -11.54 -1.04
CA VAL A 7 -3.63 -12.65 -1.57
C VAL A 7 -4.06 -13.02 -3.00
N ILE A 8 -5.36 -13.10 -3.27
CA ILE A 8 -5.88 -13.38 -4.63
C ILE A 8 -5.43 -12.28 -5.60
N PHE A 9 -5.56 -11.00 -5.22
CA PHE A 9 -5.08 -9.88 -6.03
C PHE A 9 -3.58 -9.94 -6.25
N LEU A 10 -2.80 -10.26 -5.21
CA LEU A 10 -1.35 -10.38 -5.32
C LEU A 10 -0.95 -11.51 -6.27
N ALA A 11 -1.59 -12.67 -6.16
CA ALA A 11 -1.36 -13.81 -7.05
C ALA A 11 -1.72 -13.46 -8.50
N GLY A 12 -2.85 -12.78 -8.72
CA GLY A 12 -3.24 -12.28 -10.04
C GLY A 12 -2.22 -11.29 -10.63
N ALA A 13 -1.69 -10.38 -9.82
CA ALA A 13 -0.63 -9.45 -10.23
C ALA A 13 0.67 -10.18 -10.60
N VAL A 14 1.09 -11.18 -9.81
CA VAL A 14 2.25 -12.01 -10.13
C VAL A 14 2.05 -12.72 -11.48
N LEU A 15 0.88 -13.32 -11.70
CA LEU A 15 0.55 -13.97 -12.97
C LEU A 15 0.57 -12.99 -14.14
N LEU A 16 0.05 -11.77 -13.95
CA LEU A 16 0.07 -10.72 -14.96
C LEU A 16 1.51 -10.35 -15.36
N VAL A 17 2.40 -10.15 -14.39
CA VAL A 17 3.82 -9.83 -14.66
C VAL A 17 4.48 -10.96 -15.43
N VAL A 18 4.33 -12.20 -14.96
CA VAL A 18 4.92 -13.38 -15.62
C VAL A 18 4.34 -13.58 -17.03
N TYR A 19 3.05 -13.30 -17.23
CA TYR A 19 2.42 -13.38 -18.55
C TYR A 19 2.92 -12.28 -19.50
N ALA A 20 3.04 -11.04 -19.01
CA ALA A 20 3.47 -9.90 -19.83
C ALA A 20 4.94 -9.99 -20.23
N GLU A 21 5.81 -10.36 -19.28
CA GLU A 21 7.27 -10.31 -19.45
C GLU A 21 7.90 -11.66 -19.75
N GLY A 22 7.25 -12.77 -19.40
CA GLY A 22 7.88 -14.09 -19.36
C GLY A 22 8.82 -14.27 -18.16
N LEU A 23 9.46 -15.44 -18.06
CA LEU A 23 10.29 -15.79 -16.90
C LEU A 23 11.78 -15.47 -17.15
N HIS A 24 12.22 -14.30 -16.71
CA HIS A 24 13.62 -13.85 -16.82
C HIS A 24 14.01 -12.89 -15.69
N TRP A 25 15.28 -12.45 -15.65
CA TRP A 25 15.81 -11.70 -14.50
C TRP A 25 15.10 -10.35 -14.25
N ILE A 26 14.65 -9.67 -15.30
CA ILE A 26 13.88 -8.42 -15.19
C ILE A 26 12.49 -8.69 -14.61
N ALA A 27 11.83 -9.78 -14.99
CA ALA A 27 10.57 -10.18 -14.38
C ALA A 27 10.74 -10.41 -12.87
N LEU A 28 11.85 -11.03 -12.42
CA LEU A 28 12.14 -11.17 -10.99
C LEU A 28 12.30 -9.82 -10.29
N TRP A 29 12.91 -8.84 -10.97
CA TRP A 29 13.01 -7.46 -10.49
C TRP A 29 11.63 -6.81 -10.34
N ASN A 30 10.75 -6.97 -11.32
CA ASN A 30 9.38 -6.46 -11.32
C ASN A 30 8.44 -7.20 -10.34
N LEU A 31 8.77 -8.43 -9.96
CA LEU A 31 8.07 -9.18 -8.92
C LEU A 31 8.49 -8.77 -7.50
N SER A 32 9.67 -8.14 -7.33
CA SER A 32 10.19 -7.79 -6.00
C SER A 32 9.25 -6.90 -5.16
N PRO A 33 8.55 -5.87 -5.71
CA PRO A 33 7.59 -5.08 -4.94
C PRO A 33 6.38 -5.91 -4.51
N LEU A 34 5.91 -6.82 -5.36
CA LEU A 34 4.80 -7.72 -5.03
C LEU A 34 5.20 -8.67 -3.90
N ALA A 35 6.44 -9.16 -3.88
CA ALA A 35 6.97 -9.94 -2.76
C ALA A 35 6.99 -9.12 -1.45
N LEU A 36 7.41 -7.86 -1.50
CA LEU A 36 7.36 -6.95 -0.34
C LEU A 36 5.91 -6.69 0.14
N ALA A 37 4.98 -6.49 -0.80
CA ALA A 37 3.55 -6.34 -0.49
C ALA A 37 2.99 -7.60 0.17
N GLY A 38 3.34 -8.79 -0.35
CA GLY A 38 3.01 -10.06 0.28
C GLY A 38 3.57 -10.15 1.69
N LEU A 39 4.86 -9.85 1.88
CA LEU A 39 5.49 -9.86 3.20
C LEU A 39 4.78 -8.91 4.18
N ALA A 40 4.35 -7.73 3.74
CA ALA A 40 3.60 -6.78 4.57
C ALA A 40 2.25 -7.37 5.04
N ILE A 41 1.56 -8.11 4.16
CA ILE A 41 0.30 -8.79 4.49
C ILE A 41 0.54 -9.96 5.46
N PHE A 42 1.53 -10.81 5.20
CA PHE A 42 1.80 -12.03 5.98
C PHE A 42 2.49 -11.78 7.32
N ARG A 43 3.33 -10.75 7.42
CA ARG A 43 4.08 -10.41 8.65
C ARG A 43 3.26 -9.60 9.67
N SER A 44 2.01 -9.25 9.34
CA SER A 44 1.13 -8.53 10.28
C SER A 44 0.74 -9.45 11.45
N PRO A 45 1.06 -9.08 12.71
CA PRO A 45 0.95 -9.97 13.86
C PRO A 45 -0.50 -10.38 14.15
N GLY A 46 -0.73 -11.69 14.21
CA GLY A 46 -1.97 -12.31 14.67
C GLY A 46 -3.00 -12.62 13.56
N ILE A 47 -3.74 -13.71 13.74
CA ILE A 47 -4.93 -14.06 12.96
C ILE A 47 -6.01 -13.04 13.33
N GLY A 48 -6.13 -11.94 12.56
CA GLY A 48 -7.21 -10.96 12.73
C GLY A 48 -6.80 -9.48 12.76
N ARG A 49 -5.52 -9.13 12.98
CA ARG A 49 -5.08 -7.72 13.01
C ARG A 49 -4.12 -7.42 11.86
N LEU A 50 -4.66 -7.34 10.66
CA LEU A 50 -3.94 -6.78 9.52
C LEU A 50 -3.86 -5.26 9.72
N SER A 51 -2.64 -4.71 9.79
CA SER A 51 -2.46 -3.27 9.94
C SER A 51 -3.00 -2.54 8.71
N TRP A 52 -3.83 -1.52 8.89
CA TRP A 52 -4.34 -0.70 7.79
C TRP A 52 -3.20 -0.11 6.93
N SER A 53 -2.08 0.25 7.57
CA SER A 53 -0.89 0.72 6.86
C SER A 53 -0.27 -0.34 5.94
N ALA A 54 -0.31 -1.62 6.33
CA ALA A 54 0.16 -2.73 5.50
C ALA A 54 -0.80 -3.00 4.32
N VAL A 55 -2.11 -2.86 4.56
CA VAL A 55 -3.13 -2.95 3.49
C VAL A 55 -2.90 -1.87 2.45
N VAL A 56 -2.76 -0.61 2.87
CA VAL A 56 -2.55 0.51 1.96
C VAL A 56 -1.24 0.37 1.18
N PHE A 57 -0.15 -0.01 1.86
CA PHE A 57 1.12 -0.29 1.18
C PHE A 57 0.95 -1.36 0.09
N ALA A 58 0.41 -2.53 0.46
CA ALA A 58 0.25 -3.64 -0.46
C ALA A 58 -0.69 -3.31 -1.62
N ALA A 59 -1.79 -2.59 -1.35
CA ALA A 59 -2.75 -2.17 -2.36
C ALA A 59 -2.12 -1.20 -3.38
N VAL A 60 -1.40 -0.17 -2.91
CA VAL A 60 -0.73 0.80 -3.80
C VAL A 60 0.33 0.12 -4.65
N VAL A 61 1.20 -0.70 -4.04
CA VAL A 61 2.25 -1.43 -4.77
C VAL A 61 1.63 -2.34 -5.84
N THR A 62 0.63 -3.13 -5.47
CA THR A 62 -0.04 -4.06 -6.39
C THR A 62 -0.71 -3.29 -7.53
N LEU A 63 -1.43 -2.22 -7.23
CA LEU A 63 -2.13 -1.40 -8.22
C LEU A 63 -1.16 -0.76 -9.22
N VAL A 64 -0.06 -0.17 -8.74
CA VAL A 64 0.95 0.45 -9.60
C VAL A 64 1.56 -0.57 -10.56
N ILE A 65 1.96 -1.74 -10.04
CA ILE A 65 2.53 -2.80 -10.88
C ILE A 65 1.52 -3.28 -11.92
N VAL A 66 0.27 -3.55 -11.52
CA VAL A 66 -0.79 -3.99 -12.44
C VAL A 66 -1.05 -2.94 -13.52
N LEU A 67 -1.14 -1.65 -13.16
CA LEU A 67 -1.38 -0.59 -14.13
C LEU A 67 -0.23 -0.43 -15.12
N ILE A 68 1.02 -0.54 -14.69
CA ILE A 68 2.18 -0.43 -15.59
C ILE A 68 2.19 -1.60 -16.58
N HIS A 69 1.93 -2.82 -16.13
CA HIS A 69 1.93 -4.00 -17.00
C HIS A 69 0.70 -4.03 -17.92
N ALA A 70 -0.46 -3.58 -17.43
CA ALA A 70 -1.65 -3.39 -18.26
C ALA A 70 -1.41 -2.32 -19.33
N ALA A 71 -0.81 -1.18 -18.96
CA ALA A 71 -0.46 -0.12 -19.89
C ALA A 71 0.43 -0.66 -21.01
N TRP A 72 1.45 -1.46 -20.67
CA TRP A 72 2.33 -2.08 -21.64
C TRP A 72 1.63 -3.13 -22.51
N LEU A 73 0.79 -3.99 -21.92
CA LEU A 73 0.06 -5.03 -22.65
C LEU A 73 -0.92 -4.45 -23.67
N PHE A 74 -1.60 -3.37 -23.30
CA PHE A 74 -2.59 -2.69 -24.15
C PHE A 74 -2.00 -1.51 -24.95
N ASP A 75 -0.68 -1.35 -24.94
CA ASP A 75 0.05 -0.29 -25.63
C ASP A 75 -0.50 1.13 -25.35
N TRP A 76 -0.83 1.42 -24.09
CA TRP A 76 -1.31 2.74 -23.67
C TRP A 76 -0.22 3.76 -23.96
N GLY A 77 -0.51 4.71 -24.86
CA GLY A 77 0.40 5.78 -25.24
C GLY A 77 1.68 5.31 -25.95
N GLY A 78 1.67 4.16 -26.64
CA GLY A 78 2.84 3.66 -27.40
C GLY A 78 3.94 3.04 -26.54
N THR A 79 3.61 2.65 -25.30
CA THR A 79 4.56 2.08 -24.32
C THR A 79 5.19 0.75 -24.75
N ARG A 80 4.59 0.05 -25.73
CA ARG A 80 5.11 -1.21 -26.27
C ARG A 80 5.91 -1.00 -27.56
N THR A 81 5.56 0.01 -28.35
CA THR A 81 5.96 0.11 -29.76
C THR A 81 7.08 1.12 -30.03
N GLU A 82 7.34 2.09 -29.13
CA GLU A 82 8.36 3.11 -29.39
C GLU A 82 9.29 3.36 -28.20
N SER A 83 10.59 3.40 -28.51
CA SER A 83 11.69 3.96 -27.70
C SER A 83 12.30 3.09 -26.58
N SER A 84 13.62 3.26 -26.42
CA SER A 84 14.46 2.86 -25.27
C SER A 84 13.86 3.24 -23.89
N THR A 85 12.83 4.10 -23.88
CA THR A 85 12.00 4.46 -22.74
C THR A 85 11.26 3.26 -22.13
N ALA A 86 10.83 2.27 -22.92
CA ALA A 86 10.09 1.11 -22.39
C ALA A 86 10.92 0.29 -21.39
N GLY A 87 12.20 0.07 -21.70
CA GLY A 87 13.13 -0.62 -20.79
C GLY A 87 13.38 0.16 -19.50
N LEU A 88 13.41 1.50 -19.57
CA LEU A 88 13.55 2.36 -18.39
C LEU A 88 12.31 2.28 -17.49
N ILE A 89 11.11 2.20 -18.06
CA ILE A 89 9.87 2.02 -17.28
C ILE A 89 9.97 0.74 -16.46
N PHE A 90 10.35 -0.39 -17.05
CA PHE A 90 10.50 -1.65 -16.31
C PHE A 90 11.66 -1.62 -15.30
N LEU A 91 12.72 -0.88 -15.57
CA LEU A 91 13.81 -0.73 -14.61
C LEU A 91 13.40 0.08 -13.37
N PHE A 92 12.67 1.19 -13.56
CA PHE A 92 12.27 2.10 -12.49
C PHE A 92 10.92 1.77 -11.85
N SER A 93 10.07 0.99 -12.52
CA SER A 93 8.72 0.65 -12.01
C SER A 93 8.73 0.06 -10.60
N PRO A 94 9.69 -0.83 -10.23
CA PRO A 94 9.69 -1.43 -8.91
C PRO A 94 10.02 -0.40 -7.83
N ILE A 95 10.95 0.49 -8.13
CA ILE A 95 11.37 1.58 -7.24
C ILE A 95 10.18 2.53 -7.02
N CYS A 96 9.54 2.98 -8.10
CA CYS A 96 8.37 3.85 -8.03
C CYS A 96 7.22 3.22 -7.24
N ALA A 97 6.93 1.94 -7.48
CA ALA A 97 5.87 1.21 -6.77
C ALA A 97 6.14 1.16 -5.26
N VAL A 98 7.37 0.83 -4.85
CA VAL A 98 7.76 0.78 -3.43
C VAL A 98 7.71 2.17 -2.79
N LEU A 99 8.22 3.21 -3.47
CA LEU A 99 8.21 4.59 -2.96
C LEU A 99 6.78 5.10 -2.76
N LEU A 100 5.90 4.91 -3.75
CA LEU A 100 4.49 5.30 -3.63
C LEU A 100 3.77 4.53 -2.53
N GLY A 101 4.03 3.23 -2.42
CA GLY A 101 3.53 2.40 -1.31
C GLY A 101 3.99 2.93 0.05
N ALA A 102 5.28 3.29 0.17
CA ALA A 102 5.86 3.84 1.40
C ALA A 102 5.25 5.19 1.78
N VAL A 103 4.97 6.07 0.80
CA VAL A 103 4.26 7.33 1.01
C VAL A 103 2.85 7.08 1.54
N GLY A 104 2.10 6.15 0.93
CA GLY A 104 0.77 5.77 1.40
C GLY A 104 0.79 5.22 2.83
N LEU A 105 1.76 4.36 3.14
CA LEU A 105 1.99 3.83 4.49
C LEU A 105 2.27 4.95 5.50
N ALA A 106 3.14 5.90 5.16
CA ALA A 106 3.50 7.03 6.01
C ALA A 106 2.28 7.92 6.27
N GLY A 107 1.49 8.22 5.24
CA GLY A 107 0.25 9.01 5.35
C GLY A 107 -0.74 8.40 6.34
N VAL A 108 -0.97 7.08 6.27
CA VAL A 108 -1.83 6.37 7.23
C VAL A 108 -1.30 6.47 8.66
N LYS A 109 0.02 6.31 8.86
CA LYS A 109 0.62 6.42 10.20
C LYS A 109 0.48 7.83 10.78
N ILE A 110 0.68 8.86 9.96
CA ILE A 110 0.54 10.26 10.38
C ILE A 110 -0.92 10.56 10.75
N ALA A 111 -1.88 10.17 9.90
CA ALA A 111 -3.31 10.34 10.16
C ALA A 111 -3.74 9.61 11.44
N GLY A 112 -3.25 8.38 11.65
CA GLY A 112 -3.53 7.62 12.87
C GLY A 112 -2.96 8.25 14.15
N ARG A 113 -1.81 8.93 14.08
CA ARG A 113 -1.24 9.68 15.20
C ARG A 113 -2.04 10.94 15.51
N ALA A 114 -2.41 11.70 14.48
CA ALA A 114 -3.22 12.92 14.62
C ALA A 114 -4.59 12.61 15.26
N GLY A 115 -5.25 11.53 14.82
CA GLY A 115 -6.54 11.11 15.39
C GLY A 115 -6.47 10.79 16.88
N LYS A 116 -5.46 10.02 17.31
CA LYS A 116 -5.29 9.67 18.73
C LYS A 116 -5.02 10.89 19.62
N GLY A 117 -4.28 11.87 19.12
CA GLY A 117 -4.01 13.12 19.84
C GLY A 117 -5.30 13.93 20.08
N ASN A 118 -6.19 13.99 19.10
CA ASN A 118 -7.48 14.67 19.25
C ASN A 118 -8.40 13.96 20.26
N THR A 119 -8.46 12.63 20.25
CA THR A 119 -9.27 11.88 21.23
C THR A 119 -8.76 12.07 22.66
N ALA A 120 -7.43 12.07 22.85
CA ALA A 120 -6.82 12.31 24.16
C ALA A 120 -7.11 13.74 24.67
N ARG A 121 -7.08 14.75 23.79
CA ARG A 121 -7.45 16.13 24.14
C ARG A 121 -8.92 16.24 24.52
N GLN A 122 -9.83 15.64 23.75
CA GLN A 122 -11.26 15.65 24.06
C GLN A 122 -11.58 14.95 25.39
N ALA A 123 -10.94 13.82 25.67
CA ALA A 123 -11.10 13.12 26.95
C ALA A 123 -10.64 13.98 28.14
N SER A 124 -9.50 14.67 28.03
CA SER A 124 -9.01 15.58 29.06
C SER A 124 -9.94 16.77 29.29
N SER A 125 -10.49 17.36 28.23
CA SER A 125 -11.46 18.48 28.33
C SER A 125 -12.76 18.04 29.01
N ALA A 126 -13.27 16.85 28.68
CA ALA A 126 -14.48 16.31 29.30
C ALA A 126 -14.30 16.02 30.80
N VAL A 127 -13.13 15.51 31.21
CA VAL A 127 -12.80 15.30 32.63
C VAL A 127 -12.66 16.64 33.38
N ALA A 128 -12.04 17.65 32.77
CA ALA A 128 -11.91 18.98 33.36
C ALA A 128 -13.27 19.65 33.59
N GLN A 129 -14.18 19.58 32.61
CA GLN A 129 -15.54 20.12 32.71
C GLN A 129 -16.37 19.41 33.79
N LYS A 130 -16.23 18.08 33.93
CA LYS A 130 -16.91 17.31 34.98
C LYS A 130 -16.44 17.73 36.39
N ARG A 131 -15.17 18.09 36.57
CA ARG A 131 -14.64 18.57 37.85
C ARG A 131 -15.15 19.97 38.19
N SER A 132 -15.17 20.89 37.24
CA SER A 132 -15.64 22.27 37.48
C SER A 132 -17.15 22.36 37.74
N GLY A 133 -17.96 21.47 37.15
CA GLY A 133 -19.40 21.43 37.42
C GLY A 133 -19.76 20.91 38.82
N SER A 134 -18.88 20.12 39.45
CA SER A 134 -19.11 19.55 40.79
C SER A 134 -18.82 20.52 41.94
N SER A 135 -18.06 21.60 41.70
CA SER A 135 -17.71 22.57 42.75
C SER A 135 -18.76 23.66 42.97
N THR A 136 -19.72 23.82 42.07
CA THR A 136 -20.72 24.91 42.09
C THR A 136 -22.04 24.50 42.75
N GLN A 137 -22.12 23.30 43.32
CA GLN A 137 -23.35 22.73 43.87
C GLN A 137 -23.39 22.65 45.41
N LYS A 138 -22.61 23.51 46.09
CA LYS A 138 -22.69 23.73 47.53
C LYS A 138 -23.08 25.17 47.81
#